data_AF-A0A7S0QZX2-F1
#
_entry.id   AF-A0A7S0QZX2-F1
#
_cell.length_a   1.000
_cell.length_b   1.000
_cell.length_c   1.000
_cell.angle_alpha   90.00
_cell.angle_beta   90.00
_cell.angle_gamma   90.00
#
_symmetry.space_group_name_H-M   'P 1'
#
loop_
_entity.id
_entity.type
_entity.pdbx_description
1 polymer ?
#
loop_
_entity_poly.entity_id
_entity_poly.type
_entity_poly.pdbx_seq_one_letter_code
_entity_poly.pdbx_strand_id
1 'polypeptide(L)'
;QVQYAGAGFSGWEKKPGQRTVQGCLEEAGCSAFRGFDDSMFLVQGSSRTDAGVHAARNVAHMDIPAAIRIPGPRLAGTLQRHLPPDIVIRASTSAPTPDWDARRAATWRRYRYAIHNARAPDAFLSACAWHYHRHPLDADVMHEAAQHLLSQSDLSALARKERHRHLRRRPPPHPAEAGPSAGERPAATGG
;
A
#
# COMPACT_ATOMS: atom_id res chain seq x y z
N GLN A 1 -14.06 -5.44 -1.27
CA GLN A 1 -13.86 -4.35 -2.25
C GLN A 1 -13.92 -3.03 -1.50
N VAL A 2 -12.82 -2.28 -1.51
CA VAL A 2 -12.64 -1.03 -0.76
C VAL A 2 -12.61 0.14 -1.74
N GLN A 3 -13.35 1.19 -1.43
CA GLN A 3 -13.32 2.48 -2.10
C GLN A 3 -12.79 3.50 -1.09
N TYR A 4 -11.97 4.46 -1.53
CA TYR A 4 -11.50 5.52 -0.64
C TYR A 4 -11.15 6.81 -1.37
N ALA A 5 -11.38 7.93 -0.68
CA ALA A 5 -10.88 9.23 -1.06
C ALA A 5 -9.48 9.42 -0.44
N GLY A 6 -8.43 9.37 -1.27
CA GLY A 6 -7.04 9.27 -0.82
C GLY A 6 -6.43 10.55 -0.25
N ALA A 7 -7.06 11.71 -0.45
CA ALA A 7 -6.49 13.03 -0.14
C ALA A 7 -5.98 13.16 1.31
N GLY A 8 -6.67 12.55 2.28
CA GLY A 8 -6.32 12.58 3.70
C GLY A 8 -5.45 11.42 4.19
N PHE A 9 -4.86 10.62 3.29
CA PHE A 9 -4.07 9.43 3.63
C PHE A 9 -2.63 9.52 3.12
N SER A 10 -1.69 9.02 3.93
CA SER A 10 -0.28 8.83 3.57
C SER A 10 -0.02 7.60 2.69
N GLY A 11 -1.05 7.19 1.93
CA GLY A 11 -1.06 6.05 1.02
C GLY A 11 -1.82 4.84 1.56
N TRP A 12 -1.71 3.74 0.84
CA TRP A 12 -2.32 2.46 1.22
C TRP A 12 -1.61 1.84 2.44
N GLU A 13 -0.30 1.61 2.32
CA GLU A 13 0.49 0.80 3.24
C GLU A 13 0.58 1.41 4.64
N LYS A 14 0.40 0.58 5.68
CA LYS A 14 0.55 0.98 7.08
C LYS A 14 1.97 1.51 7.35
N LYS A 15 2.04 2.65 8.04
CA LYS A 15 3.29 3.32 8.42
C LYS A 15 3.13 3.87 9.85
N PRO A 16 4.17 3.76 10.70
CA PRO A 16 4.10 4.28 12.07
C PRO A 16 3.72 5.76 12.11
N GLY A 17 2.74 6.10 12.94
CA GLY A 17 2.29 7.48 13.16
C GLY A 17 1.63 8.17 11.96
N GLN A 18 1.26 7.41 10.91
CA GLN A 18 0.62 7.98 9.72
C GLN A 18 -0.75 7.36 9.47
N ARG A 19 -1.70 8.21 9.07
CA ARG A 19 -3.03 7.77 8.65
C ARG A 19 -2.95 7.12 7.28
N THR A 20 -3.28 5.83 7.21
CA THR A 20 -3.14 5.00 6.00
C THR A 20 -4.40 4.17 5.81
N VAL A 21 -4.72 3.80 4.57
CA VAL A 21 -5.95 3.02 4.30
C VAL A 21 -5.87 1.64 4.94
N GLN A 22 -4.73 0.97 4.84
CA GLN A 22 -4.50 -0.33 5.49
C GLN A 22 -4.65 -0.19 7.00
N GLY A 23 -3.95 0.74 7.65
CA GLY A 23 -4.04 0.94 9.10
C GLY A 23 -5.49 1.12 9.59
N CYS A 24 -6.27 1.96 8.91
CA CYS A 24 -7.68 2.15 9.26
C CYS A 24 -8.53 0.88 9.10
N LEU A 25 -8.24 0.02 8.11
CA LEU A 25 -8.94 -1.26 7.94
C LEU A 25 -8.59 -2.23 9.08
N GLU A 26 -7.31 -2.34 9.46
CA GLU A 26 -6.85 -3.21 10.55
C GLU A 26 -7.42 -2.74 11.91
N GLU A 27 -7.37 -1.43 12.18
CA GLU A 27 -7.97 -0.80 13.37
C GLU A 27 -9.49 -1.01 13.44
N ALA A 28 -10.18 -0.98 12.29
CA ALA A 28 -11.61 -1.27 12.22
C ALA A 28 -11.91 -2.74 12.57
N GLY A 29 -11.02 -3.67 12.20
CA GLY A 29 -11.10 -5.08 12.61
C GLY A 29 -11.03 -5.23 14.13
N CYS A 30 -10.00 -4.65 14.74
CA CYS A 30 -9.83 -4.61 16.20
C CYS A 30 -11.03 -3.98 16.92
N SER A 31 -11.52 -2.86 16.41
CA SER A 31 -12.67 -2.15 17.00
C SER A 31 -13.99 -2.94 16.89
N ALA A 32 -14.18 -3.67 15.78
CA ALA A 32 -15.37 -4.45 15.53
C ALA A 32 -15.42 -5.74 16.37
N PHE A 33 -14.26 -6.30 16.72
CA PHE A 33 -14.14 -7.58 17.43
C PHE A 33 -13.31 -7.40 18.70
N ARG A 34 -14.00 -7.24 19.83
CA ARG A 34 -13.36 -7.05 21.15
C ARG A 34 -12.48 -8.25 21.53
N GLY A 35 -11.37 -7.96 22.22
CA GLY A 35 -10.45 -8.98 22.73
C GLY A 35 -9.35 -9.39 21.77
N PHE A 36 -9.22 -8.70 20.64
CA PHE A 36 -8.16 -8.91 19.65
C PHE A 36 -7.38 -7.61 19.44
N ASP A 37 -6.10 -7.75 19.08
CA ASP A 37 -5.23 -6.63 18.73
C ASP A 37 -5.30 -6.35 17.21
N ASP A 38 -4.98 -5.13 16.77
CA ASP A 38 -5.03 -4.76 15.35
C ASP A 38 -4.03 -5.57 14.49
N SER A 39 -2.92 -6.01 15.07
CA SER A 39 -1.94 -6.89 14.41
C SER A 39 -2.50 -8.26 14.03
N MET A 40 -3.65 -8.66 14.57
CA MET A 40 -4.33 -9.91 14.24
C MET A 40 -5.24 -9.79 13.00
N PHE A 41 -5.47 -8.58 12.49
CA PHE A 41 -6.31 -8.32 11.32
C PHE A 41 -5.46 -7.90 10.14
N LEU A 42 -4.56 -8.77 9.67
CA LEU A 42 -3.64 -8.43 8.58
C LEU A 42 -4.41 -8.14 7.29
N VAL A 43 -4.23 -6.93 6.73
CA VAL A 43 -4.90 -6.51 5.50
C VAL A 43 -3.90 -6.41 4.37
N GLN A 44 -4.21 -7.05 3.24
CA GLN A 44 -3.40 -6.95 2.03
C GLN A 44 -4.25 -6.56 0.82
N GLY A 45 -3.79 -5.52 0.13
CA GLY A 45 -4.46 -4.93 -1.03
C GLY A 45 -3.95 -5.49 -2.36
N SER A 46 -4.81 -5.52 -3.36
CA SER A 46 -4.46 -5.88 -4.73
C SER A 46 -3.51 -4.86 -5.39
N SER A 47 -3.55 -3.62 -4.88
CA SER A 47 -2.72 -2.50 -5.30
C SER A 47 -2.33 -1.66 -4.08
N ARG A 48 -1.09 -1.16 -4.07
CA ARG A 48 -0.62 -0.14 -3.13
C ARG A 48 -0.71 1.21 -3.84
N THR A 49 -1.41 2.16 -3.23
CA THR A 49 -1.51 3.52 -3.75
C THR A 49 -0.61 4.46 -2.95
N ASP A 50 0.00 5.43 -3.64
CA ASP A 50 0.76 6.49 -3.00
C ASP A 50 -0.15 7.47 -2.22
N ALA A 51 0.47 8.36 -1.44
CA ALA A 51 -0.25 9.38 -0.69
C ALA A 51 -1.12 10.26 -1.60
N GLY A 52 -2.34 10.56 -1.17
CA GLY A 52 -3.30 11.35 -1.95
C GLY A 52 -4.07 10.59 -3.03
N VAL A 53 -3.61 9.41 -3.46
CA VAL A 53 -4.26 8.66 -4.56
C VAL A 53 -5.56 8.00 -4.09
N HIS A 54 -6.65 8.25 -4.82
CA HIS A 54 -7.97 7.66 -4.57
C HIS A 54 -8.07 6.25 -5.16
N ALA A 55 -9.02 5.45 -4.66
CA ALA A 55 -9.43 4.22 -5.31
C ALA A 55 -10.94 4.13 -5.40
N ALA A 56 -11.45 3.94 -6.62
CA ALA A 56 -12.86 3.61 -6.84
C ALA A 56 -13.17 2.17 -6.40
N ARG A 57 -12.22 1.25 -6.65
CA ARG A 57 -12.29 -0.17 -6.26
C ARG A 57 -10.87 -0.73 -6.08
N ASN A 58 -10.44 -0.95 -4.85
CA ASN A 58 -9.29 -1.77 -4.52
C ASN A 58 -9.79 -3.08 -3.89
N VAL A 59 -9.41 -4.23 -4.44
CA VAL A 59 -9.70 -5.52 -3.79
C VAL A 59 -8.69 -5.73 -2.68
N ALA A 60 -9.13 -6.17 -1.50
CA ALA A 60 -8.26 -6.51 -0.40
C ALA A 60 -8.82 -7.74 0.32
N HIS A 61 -7.93 -8.53 0.93
CA HIS A 61 -8.32 -9.49 1.96
C HIS A 61 -7.88 -8.99 3.32
N MET A 62 -8.54 -9.53 4.33
CA MET A 62 -8.23 -9.34 5.74
C MET A 62 -8.22 -10.74 6.37
N ASP A 63 -7.16 -11.06 7.09
CA ASP A 63 -7.13 -12.25 7.92
C ASP A 63 -8.03 -12.05 9.14
N ILE A 64 -8.85 -13.05 9.43
CA ILE A 64 -9.78 -13.02 10.56
C ILE A 64 -9.39 -14.13 11.54
N PRO A 65 -9.13 -13.79 12.82
CA PRO A 65 -8.88 -14.78 13.86
C PRO A 65 -9.94 -15.89 13.88
N ALA A 66 -9.51 -17.15 13.98
CA ALA A 66 -10.40 -18.33 13.89
C ALA A 66 -11.49 -18.37 14.97
N ALA A 67 -11.28 -17.68 16.09
CA ALA A 67 -12.28 -17.53 17.16
C ALA A 67 -13.47 -16.64 16.75
N ILE A 68 -13.30 -15.76 15.76
CA ILE A 68 -14.35 -14.87 15.27
C ILE A 68 -15.19 -15.61 14.23
N ARG A 69 -16.49 -15.79 14.54
CA ARG A 69 -17.47 -16.40 13.64
C ARG A 69 -18.27 -15.31 12.94
N ILE A 70 -17.82 -14.89 11.76
CA ILE A 70 -18.54 -13.96 10.90
C ILE A 70 -18.67 -14.49 9.46
N PRO A 71 -19.88 -14.54 8.89
CA PRO A 71 -20.04 -14.84 7.47
C PRO A 71 -19.36 -13.77 6.61
N GLY A 72 -18.58 -14.17 5.60
CA GLY A 72 -17.86 -13.25 4.71
C GLY A 72 -18.70 -12.09 4.16
N PRO A 73 -19.96 -12.30 3.70
CA PRO A 73 -20.84 -11.22 3.24
C PRO A 73 -21.23 -10.18 4.30
N ARG A 74 -21.16 -10.52 5.60
CA ARG A 74 -21.48 -9.58 6.70
C ARG A 74 -20.29 -8.71 7.12
N LEU A 75 -19.06 -9.10 6.75
CA LEU A 75 -17.84 -8.40 7.16
C LEU A 75 -17.84 -6.92 6.75
N ALA A 76 -18.27 -6.60 5.52
CA ALA A 76 -18.33 -5.22 5.03
C ALA A 76 -19.16 -4.31 5.94
N GLY A 77 -20.40 -4.69 6.23
CA GLY A 77 -21.28 -3.90 7.10
C GLY A 77 -20.76 -3.82 8.55
N THR A 78 -20.09 -4.86 9.02
CA THR A 78 -19.48 -4.87 10.36
C THR A 78 -18.33 -3.89 10.48
N LEU A 79 -17.35 -3.95 9.57
CA LEU A 79 -16.19 -3.06 9.58
C LEU A 79 -16.57 -1.61 9.24
N GLN A 80 -17.55 -1.38 8.35
CA GLN A 80 -17.94 -0.05 7.91
C GLN A 80 -18.32 0.90 9.04
N ARG A 81 -18.88 0.39 10.15
CA ARG A 81 -19.25 1.17 11.34
C ARG A 81 -18.07 1.76 12.09
N HIS A 82 -16.88 1.23 11.86
CA HIS A 82 -15.64 1.63 12.54
C HIS A 82 -14.67 2.34 11.58
N LEU A 83 -15.05 2.52 10.32
CA LEU A 83 -14.23 3.19 9.32
C LEU A 83 -14.55 4.68 9.24
N PRO A 84 -13.54 5.53 8.94
CA PRO A 84 -13.79 6.93 8.65
C PRO A 84 -14.61 7.08 7.35
N PRO A 85 -15.31 8.22 7.17
CA PRO A 85 -16.25 8.41 6.06
C PRO A 85 -15.59 8.42 4.67
N ASP A 86 -14.27 8.60 4.61
CA ASP A 86 -13.47 8.57 3.39
C ASP A 86 -13.02 7.16 2.98
N ILE A 87 -13.44 6.10 3.70
CA ILE A 87 -13.29 4.68 3.32
C ILE A 87 -14.65 4.00 3.32
N VAL A 88 -14.99 3.35 2.19
CA VAL A 88 -16.21 2.58 2.02
C VAL A 88 -15.90 1.15 1.58
N ILE A 89 -16.37 0.16 2.33
CA ILE A 89 -16.36 -1.24 1.91
C ILE A 89 -17.64 -1.52 1.13
N ARG A 90 -17.50 -1.66 -0.20
CA ARG A 90 -18.61 -1.84 -1.12
C ARG A 90 -19.19 -3.25 -1.10
N ALA A 91 -18.37 -4.24 -0.80
CA ALA A 91 -18.73 -5.65 -0.76
C ALA A 91 -17.66 -6.48 -0.04
N SER A 92 -18.05 -7.58 0.58
CA SER A 92 -17.16 -8.60 1.15
C SER A 92 -17.67 -10.01 0.86
N THR A 93 -16.77 -10.98 0.87
CA THR A 93 -17.06 -12.41 0.74
C THR A 93 -15.94 -13.18 1.42
N SER A 94 -16.17 -14.46 1.74
CA SER A 94 -15.09 -15.35 2.17
C SER A 94 -14.08 -15.52 1.03
N ALA A 95 -12.80 -15.62 1.39
CA ALA A 95 -11.75 -15.96 0.43
C ALA A 95 -12.02 -17.36 -0.18
N PRO A 96 -11.68 -17.60 -1.46
CA PRO A 96 -11.87 -18.90 -2.09
C PRO A 96 -11.06 -20.02 -1.43
N THR A 97 -9.84 -19.70 -0.97
CA THR A 97 -8.92 -20.61 -0.28
C THR A 97 -8.23 -19.90 0.88
N PRO A 98 -7.70 -20.63 1.88
CA PRO A 98 -7.00 -20.03 3.02
C PRO A 98 -5.74 -19.22 2.65
N ASP A 99 -5.10 -19.54 1.53
CA ASP A 99 -3.84 -18.95 1.05
C ASP A 99 -4.05 -17.90 -0.07
N TRP A 100 -5.31 -17.54 -0.34
CA TRP A 100 -5.66 -16.59 -1.37
C TRP A 100 -5.10 -15.20 -1.05
N ASP A 101 -4.35 -14.63 -1.99
CA ASP A 101 -3.74 -13.32 -1.84
C ASP A 101 -4.28 -12.35 -2.92
N ALA A 102 -4.89 -11.25 -2.47
CA ALA A 102 -5.50 -10.24 -3.35
C ALA A 102 -4.54 -9.64 -4.37
N ARG A 103 -3.24 -9.55 -4.07
CA ARG A 103 -2.22 -8.99 -4.95
C ARG A 103 -1.78 -10.00 -6.00
N ARG A 104 -1.53 -11.25 -5.60
CA ARG A 104 -1.12 -12.34 -6.50
C ARG A 104 -2.26 -12.80 -7.40
N ALA A 105 -3.50 -12.81 -6.91
CA ALA A 105 -4.67 -13.21 -7.67
C ALA A 105 -5.12 -12.19 -8.73
N ALA A 106 -4.66 -10.93 -8.63
CA ALA A 106 -5.04 -9.88 -9.57
C ALA A 106 -4.30 -10.00 -10.91
N THR A 107 -5.04 -10.27 -12.00
CA THR A 107 -4.49 -10.40 -13.37
C THR A 107 -4.21 -9.06 -14.04
N TRP A 108 -4.94 -8.01 -13.67
CA TRP A 108 -4.74 -6.65 -14.18
C TRP A 108 -5.18 -5.61 -13.15
N ARG A 109 -4.74 -4.37 -13.35
CA ARG A 109 -5.12 -3.19 -12.57
C ARG A 109 -5.43 -2.05 -13.55
N ARG A 110 -6.48 -1.28 -13.28
CA ARG A 110 -6.88 -0.13 -14.11
C ARG A 110 -6.80 1.15 -13.30
N TYR A 111 -6.11 2.13 -13.88
CA TYR A 111 -5.96 3.46 -13.32
C TYR A 111 -6.72 4.46 -14.19
N ARG A 112 -7.18 5.55 -13.57
CA ARG A 112 -7.76 6.70 -14.26
C ARG A 112 -7.09 7.94 -13.69
N TYR A 113 -6.54 8.75 -14.57
CA TYR A 113 -6.05 10.08 -14.26
C TYR A 113 -7.04 11.10 -14.84
N ALA A 114 -7.47 12.08 -14.04
CA ALA A 114 -8.38 13.12 -14.48
C ALA A 114 -7.64 14.45 -14.54
N ILE A 115 -7.81 15.16 -15.66
CA ILE A 115 -7.22 16.48 -15.89
C ILE A 115 -8.37 17.45 -16.13
N HIS A 116 -8.44 18.51 -15.33
CA HIS A 116 -9.31 19.64 -15.57
C HIS A 116 -8.54 20.68 -16.39
N ASN A 117 -8.80 20.75 -17.69
CA ASN A 117 -8.10 21.66 -18.60
C ASN A 117 -8.92 22.93 -18.87
N ALA A 118 -8.85 23.89 -17.94
CA ALA A 118 -9.53 25.17 -18.06
C ALA A 118 -8.70 26.30 -17.44
N ARG A 119 -8.96 27.54 -17.84
CA ARG A 119 -8.28 28.72 -17.28
C ARG A 119 -8.58 28.89 -15.79
N ALA A 120 -9.86 28.80 -15.41
CA ALA A 120 -10.30 28.91 -14.03
C ALA A 120 -10.29 27.54 -13.34
N PRO A 121 -9.94 27.48 -12.04
CA PRO A 121 -10.10 26.27 -11.26
C PRO A 121 -11.59 25.94 -11.08
N ASP A 122 -11.89 24.65 -10.90
CA ASP A 122 -13.21 24.17 -10.53
C ASP A 122 -13.17 23.61 -9.10
N ALA A 123 -13.97 24.18 -8.21
CA ALA A 123 -14.01 23.81 -6.80
C ALA A 123 -14.43 22.35 -6.59
N PHE A 124 -15.31 21.80 -7.43
CA PHE A 124 -15.79 20.42 -7.34
C PHE A 124 -14.78 19.41 -7.88
N LEU A 125 -13.97 19.79 -8.87
CA LEU A 125 -12.96 18.91 -9.46
C LEU A 125 -11.62 18.95 -8.72
N SER A 126 -11.38 19.99 -7.91
CA SER A 126 -10.12 20.21 -7.19
C SER A 126 -9.66 19.01 -6.35
N ALA A 127 -10.59 18.21 -5.84
CA ALA A 127 -10.31 17.05 -5.02
C ALA A 127 -9.98 15.77 -5.81
N CYS A 128 -10.23 15.72 -7.12
CA CYS A 128 -10.15 14.48 -7.89
C CYS A 128 -9.53 14.62 -9.30
N ALA A 129 -9.21 15.84 -9.73
CA ALA A 129 -8.59 16.12 -11.01
C ALA A 129 -7.42 17.10 -10.85
N TRP A 130 -6.39 16.90 -11.66
CA TRP A 130 -5.30 17.87 -11.76
C TRP A 130 -5.75 19.07 -12.59
N HIS A 131 -5.72 20.27 -12.01
CA HIS A 131 -6.01 21.50 -12.74
C HIS A 131 -4.82 21.93 -13.59
N TYR A 132 -4.97 21.85 -14.92
CA TYR A 132 -3.98 22.29 -15.89
C TYR A 132 -4.51 23.47 -16.69
N HIS A 133 -3.95 24.66 -16.46
CA HIS A 133 -4.45 25.92 -17.02
C HIS A 133 -3.49 26.59 -18.02
N ARG A 134 -2.30 26.02 -18.24
CA ARG A 134 -1.24 26.68 -19.03
C ARG A 134 -1.58 26.72 -20.52
N HIS A 135 -2.01 25.60 -21.08
CA HIS A 135 -2.35 25.47 -22.50
C HIS A 135 -3.58 24.58 -22.68
N PRO A 136 -4.35 24.78 -23.76
CA PRO A 136 -5.32 23.78 -24.21
C PRO A 136 -4.61 22.45 -24.51
N LEU A 137 -5.21 21.35 -24.06
CA LEU A 137 -4.77 20.00 -24.38
C LEU A 137 -5.61 19.47 -25.53
N ASP A 138 -4.95 18.89 -26.52
CA ASP A 138 -5.60 18.16 -27.60
C ASP A 138 -5.70 16.68 -27.20
N ALA A 139 -6.92 16.23 -26.89
CA ALA A 139 -7.16 14.88 -26.41
C ALA A 139 -6.91 13.82 -27.49
N ASP A 140 -7.11 14.16 -28.77
CA ASP A 140 -6.93 13.22 -29.88
C ASP A 140 -5.43 13.00 -30.12
N VAL A 141 -4.63 14.08 -30.13
CA VAL A 141 -3.16 13.99 -30.22
C VAL A 141 -2.57 13.22 -29.03
N MET A 142 -3.07 13.47 -27.81
CA MET A 142 -2.67 12.70 -26.62
C MET A 142 -3.05 11.22 -26.74
N HIS A 143 -4.21 10.92 -27.30
CA HIS A 143 -4.70 9.56 -27.50
C HIS A 143 -3.83 8.81 -28.51
N GLU A 144 -3.52 9.42 -29.66
CA GLU A 144 -2.61 8.88 -30.68
C GLU A 144 -1.24 8.59 -30.07
N ALA A 145 -0.66 9.56 -29.35
CA ALA A 145 0.62 9.38 -28.67
C ALA A 145 0.59 8.21 -27.67
N ALA A 146 -0.51 8.07 -26.92
CA ALA A 146 -0.67 6.98 -25.95
C ALA A 146 -0.80 5.60 -26.60
N GLN A 147 -1.25 5.49 -27.86
CA GLN A 147 -1.34 4.19 -28.55
C GLN A 147 0.05 3.54 -28.70
N HIS A 148 1.10 4.35 -28.85
CA HIS A 148 2.48 3.83 -28.93
C HIS A 148 2.91 3.09 -27.65
N LEU A 149 2.28 3.36 -26.50
CA LEU A 149 2.58 2.68 -25.24
C LEU A 149 2.10 1.22 -25.23
N LEU A 150 1.08 0.87 -26.03
CA LEU A 150 0.50 -0.48 -26.07
C LEU A 150 1.46 -1.50 -26.68
N SER A 151 2.38 -1.06 -27.54
CA SER A 151 3.40 -1.92 -28.17
C SER A 151 4.75 -1.91 -27.44
N GLN A 152 4.92 -1.11 -26.39
CA GLN A 152 6.19 -1.04 -25.66
C GLN A 152 6.34 -2.20 -24.68
N SER A 153 7.46 -2.91 -24.78
CA SER A 153 7.88 -3.89 -23.77
C SER A 153 8.69 -3.29 -22.63
N ASP A 154 9.36 -2.15 -22.87
CA ASP A 154 10.13 -1.42 -21.86
C ASP A 154 9.46 -0.09 -21.52
N LEU A 155 8.94 0.00 -20.30
CA LEU A 155 8.31 1.21 -19.74
C LEU A 155 9.18 1.85 -18.64
N SER A 156 10.47 1.51 -18.56
CA SER A 156 11.39 2.01 -17.53
C SER A 156 11.51 3.53 -17.50
N ALA A 157 11.37 4.20 -18.65
CA ALA A 157 11.33 5.66 -18.75
C ALA A 157 10.16 6.30 -18.00
N LEU A 158 9.06 5.56 -17.78
CA LEU A 158 7.88 6.00 -17.03
C LEU A 158 7.92 5.57 -15.56
N ALA A 159 8.86 4.70 -15.19
CA ALA A 159 9.02 4.28 -13.82
C ALA A 159 9.63 5.40 -12.97
N ARG A 160 9.23 5.48 -11.71
CA ARG A 160 9.89 6.36 -10.76
C ARG A 160 11.35 5.89 -10.62
N LYS A 161 12.31 6.77 -10.92
CA LYS A 161 13.72 6.50 -10.62
C LYS A 161 13.84 6.13 -9.15
N GLU A 162 14.27 4.89 -8.86
CA GLU A 162 14.69 4.55 -7.51
C GLU A 162 15.89 5.44 -7.20
N ARG A 163 15.70 6.39 -6.26
CA ARG A 163 16.85 6.97 -5.60
C ARG A 163 17.47 5.82 -4.82
N HIS A 164 18.56 5.25 -5.34
CA HIS A 164 19.40 4.35 -4.57
C HIS A 164 19.72 5.07 -3.26
N ARG A 165 19.02 4.69 -2.18
CA ARG A 165 19.56 4.90 -0.84
C ARG A 165 20.90 4.22 -0.91
N HIS A 166 21.97 5.00 -0.77
CA HIS A 166 23.28 4.44 -0.54
C HIS A 166 23.11 3.49 0.65
N LEU A 167 23.03 2.19 0.37
CA LEU A 167 23.55 1.19 1.27
C LEU A 167 25.01 1.62 1.39
N ARG A 168 25.31 2.42 2.42
CA ARG A 168 26.68 2.54 2.90
C ARG A 168 27.06 1.11 3.24
N ARG A 169 27.70 0.43 2.28
CA ARG A 169 28.43 -0.79 2.56
C ARG A 169 29.37 -0.38 3.66
N ARG A 170 29.13 -0.91 4.87
CA ARG A 170 30.07 -0.78 5.97
C ARG A 170 31.41 -1.26 5.38
N PRO A 171 32.46 -0.42 5.36
CA PRO A 171 33.74 -0.87 4.86
C PRO A 171 34.14 -2.13 5.65
N PRO A 172 34.76 -3.13 5.01
CA PRO A 172 35.26 -4.28 5.72
C PRO A 172 36.17 -3.80 6.86
N PRO A 173 36.15 -4.46 8.03
CA PRO A 173 37.03 -4.07 9.13
C PRO A 173 38.50 -4.10 8.65
N HIS A 174 39.23 -3.06 9.02
CA HIS A 174 40.66 -2.95 8.73
C HIS A 174 41.40 -4.12 9.42
N PRO A 175 42.39 -4.77 8.77
CA PRO A 175 43.09 -5.94 9.33
C PRO A 175 44.01 -5.64 10.53
N ALA A 176 43.80 -4.53 11.25
CA ALA A 176 44.63 -4.13 12.39
C ALA A 176 43.99 -4.37 13.77
N GLU A 177 42.79 -4.95 13.85
CA GLU A 177 42.15 -5.30 15.14
C GLU A 177 42.12 -6.82 15.43
N ALA A 178 43.07 -7.58 14.88
CA ALA A 178 43.39 -8.91 15.41
C ALA A 178 44.27 -8.74 16.67
N GLY A 179 43.62 -8.51 17.81
CA GLY A 179 44.28 -8.60 19.12
C GLY A 179 44.86 -10.00 19.35
N PRO A 180 45.93 -10.12 20.15
CA PRO A 180 46.70 -11.35 20.24
C PRO A 180 45.90 -12.50 20.84
N SER A 181 46.04 -13.66 20.21
CA SER A 181 45.66 -14.99 20.70
C SER A 181 46.11 -15.15 22.15
N ALA A 182 45.14 -15.23 23.08
CA ALA A 182 45.40 -15.52 24.47
C ALA A 182 46.05 -16.91 24.59
N GLY A 183 47.29 -16.89 25.08
CA GLY A 183 48.14 -18.05 25.26
C GLY A 183 47.61 -19.08 26.26
N GLU A 184 48.07 -20.30 26.00
CA GLU A 184 48.30 -21.40 26.93
C GLU A 184 48.28 -21.00 28.41
N ARG A 185 47.34 -21.60 29.15
CA ARG A 185 47.46 -21.76 30.60
C ARG A 185 48.20 -23.06 30.88
N PRO A 186 49.29 -23.06 31.68
CA PRO A 186 49.90 -24.30 32.12
C PRO A 186 49.07 -24.95 33.23
N ALA A 187 49.08 -26.27 33.23
CA ALA A 187 48.60 -27.12 34.31
C ALA A 187 49.57 -27.07 35.51
N ALA A 188 49.04 -27.01 36.74
CA ALA A 188 49.68 -27.55 37.94
C ALA A 188 48.68 -27.59 39.13
N THR A 189 48.44 -28.82 39.64
CA THR A 189 48.34 -29.25 41.07
C THR A 189 47.49 -28.42 42.04
N GLY A 190 46.52 -28.94 42.79
CA GLY A 190 46.41 -30.22 43.52
C GLY A 190 46.14 -29.90 45.00
N GLY A 191 45.13 -30.52 45.63
CA GLY A 191 44.77 -30.33 47.04
C GLY A 191 43.27 -30.41 47.31
#